data_AF-A0A836PTI0-F1
#
_entry.id   AF-A0A836PTI0-F1
#
_cell.length_a   1.000
_cell.length_b   1.000
_cell.length_c   1.000
_cell.angle_alpha   90.00
_cell.angle_beta   90.00
_cell.angle_gamma   90.00
#
_symmetry.space_group_name_H-M   'P 1'
#
loop_
_entity.id
_entity.type
_entity.pdbx_description
1 polymer ?
#
loop_
_entity_poly.entity_id
_entity_poly.type
_entity_poly.pdbx_seq_one_letter_code
_entity_poly.pdbx_strand_id
1 'polypeptide(L)'
;MNRTMILGVSALALCMTLSTITVPGAYAYVLGSQGGPTLEEQLILAERKVQKAADNPATGSGTPYLDADGVLGASIIAGLIFGGIATAFFVRGRAGRYAAYGRG
;
A
#
# COMPACT_ATOMS: atom_id res chain seq x y z
N MET A 1 -4.14 25.19 13.41
CA MET A 1 -4.86 24.27 12.49
C MET A 1 -6.24 23.99 13.07
N ASN A 2 -7.31 24.25 12.32
CA ASN A 2 -8.67 24.27 12.86
C ASN A 2 -9.19 22.83 13.03
N ARG A 3 -9.82 22.52 14.18
CA ARG A 3 -10.29 21.17 14.53
C ARG A 3 -11.23 20.56 13.47
N THR A 4 -12.04 21.40 12.82
CA THR A 4 -12.93 21.03 11.71
C THR A 4 -12.18 20.57 10.46
N MET A 5 -11.01 21.15 10.19
CA MET A 5 -10.15 20.77 9.06
C MET A 5 -9.49 19.41 9.30
N ILE A 6 -9.08 19.13 10.53
CA ILE A 6 -8.48 17.84 10.92
C ILE A 6 -9.52 16.71 10.82
N LEU A 7 -10.75 16.97 11.26
CA LEU A 7 -11.86 16.00 11.17
C LEU A 7 -12.26 15.75 9.71
N GLY A 8 -12.31 16.78 8.86
CA GLY A 8 -12.62 16.62 7.44
C GLY A 8 -11.57 15.81 6.67
N VAL A 9 -10.28 16.08 6.91
CA VAL A 9 -9.18 15.35 6.26
C VAL A 9 -9.11 13.89 6.73
N SER A 10 -9.32 13.63 8.03
CA SER A 10 -9.30 12.26 8.57
C SER A 10 -10.49 11.41 8.09
N ALA A 11 -11.69 11.99 7.97
CA ALA A 11 -12.86 11.29 7.42
C ALA A 11 -12.66 10.94 5.93
N LEU A 12 -12.11 11.86 5.14
CA LEU A 12 -11.82 11.60 3.73
C LEU A 12 -10.75 10.51 3.57
N ALA A 13 -9.68 10.56 4.37
CA ALA A 13 -8.64 9.54 4.36
C ALA A 13 -9.20 8.16 4.70
N LEU A 14 -10.07 8.06 5.72
CA LEU A 14 -10.71 6.80 6.09
C LEU A 14 -11.56 6.22 4.96
N CYS A 15 -12.41 7.05 4.32
CA CYS A 15 -13.23 6.62 3.19
C CYS A 15 -12.39 6.11 2.01
N MET A 16 -11.28 6.78 1.68
CA MET A 16 -10.38 6.36 0.61
C MET A 16 -9.61 5.08 0.94
N THR A 17 -9.31 4.83 2.22
CA THR A 17 -8.68 3.56 2.64
C THR A 17 -9.66 2.39 2.63
N LEU A 18 -10.92 2.60 3.01
CA LEU A 18 -11.93 1.54 2.99
C LEU A 18 -12.28 1.08 1.58
N SER A 19 -12.31 1.99 0.60
CA SER A 19 -12.62 1.65 -0.79
C SER A 19 -11.53 0.80 -1.45
N THR A 20 -10.26 1.02 -1.10
CA THR A 20 -9.15 0.26 -1.70
C THR A 20 -9.01 -1.16 -1.14
N ILE A 21 -9.41 -1.39 0.11
CA ILE A 21 -9.31 -2.70 0.78
C ILE A 21 -10.47 -3.63 0.42
N THR A 22 -11.68 -3.09 0.18
CA THR A 22 -12.90 -3.90 0.00
C THR A 22 -13.09 -4.44 -1.42
N VAL A 23 -12.56 -3.76 -2.44
CA VAL A 23 -12.76 -4.15 -3.84
C VAL A 23 -12.07 -5.48 -4.20
N PRO A 24 -10.83 -5.80 -3.79
CA PRO A 24 -10.20 -7.07 -4.18
C PRO A 24 -10.84 -8.29 -3.52
N GLY A 25 -11.35 -8.16 -2.29
CA GLY A 25 -11.87 -9.29 -1.51
C GLY A 25 -13.19 -9.86 -2.05
N ALA A 26 -14.06 -9.01 -2.58
CA ALA A 26 -15.38 -9.43 -3.07
C ALA A 26 -15.35 -10.16 -4.42
N TYR A 27 -14.34 -9.91 -5.27
CA TYR A 27 -14.19 -10.56 -6.57
C TYR A 27 -13.24 -11.76 -6.56
N ALA A 28 -12.48 -11.98 -5.49
CA ALA A 28 -11.42 -12.99 -5.46
C ALA A 28 -11.90 -14.41 -5.11
N TYR A 29 -13.03 -14.58 -4.42
CA TYR A 29 -13.43 -15.89 -3.90
C TYR A 29 -14.92 -16.16 -4.05
N VAL A 30 -15.31 -16.67 -5.23
CA VAL A 30 -16.57 -17.40 -5.37
C VAL A 30 -16.26 -18.79 -5.94
N LEU A 31 -15.64 -19.64 -5.11
CA LEU A 31 -15.55 -21.08 -5.40
C LEU A 31 -16.95 -21.68 -5.27
N GLY A 32 -17.44 -22.32 -6.33
CA GLY A 32 -18.67 -23.15 -6.28
C GLY A 32 -20.01 -22.39 -6.37
N SER A 33 -20.06 -21.19 -6.96
CA SER A 33 -21.35 -20.55 -7.28
C SER A 33 -22.18 -21.42 -8.25
N GLN A 34 -23.49 -21.51 -7.99
CA GLN A 34 -24.52 -22.26 -8.72
C GLN A 34 -24.79 -21.71 -10.15
N GLY A 35 -23.72 -21.53 -10.92
CA GLY A 35 -23.69 -20.91 -12.24
C GLY A 35 -22.27 -20.54 -12.71
N GLY A 36 -21.23 -20.86 -11.93
CA GLY A 36 -19.82 -20.70 -12.29
C GLY A 36 -19.20 -22.00 -12.81
N PRO A 37 -17.97 -21.93 -13.39
CA PRO A 37 -17.25 -23.10 -13.90
C PRO A 37 -17.08 -24.15 -12.80
N THR A 38 -17.09 -25.43 -13.19
CA THR A 38 -16.95 -26.55 -12.26
C THR A 38 -15.60 -26.50 -11.53
N LEU A 39 -15.49 -27.20 -10.40
CA LEU A 39 -14.26 -27.21 -9.61
C LEU A 39 -13.04 -27.66 -10.44
N GLU A 40 -13.25 -28.64 -11.32
CA GLU A 40 -12.27 -29.16 -12.27
C GLU A 40 -11.79 -28.09 -13.26
N GLU A 41 -12.72 -27.37 -13.88
CA GLU A 41 -12.42 -26.30 -14.84
C GLU A 41 -11.67 -25.15 -14.18
N GLN A 42 -11.99 -24.85 -12.92
CA GLN A 42 -11.26 -23.85 -12.14
C GLN A 42 -9.85 -24.29 -11.81
N LEU A 43 -9.64 -25.57 -11.47
CA LEU A 43 -8.30 -26.15 -11.24
C LEU A 43 -7.45 -26.09 -12.51
N ILE A 44 -7.98 -26.51 -13.65
CA ILE A 44 -7.28 -26.45 -14.95
C ILE A 44 -6.99 -25.00 -15.35
N LEU A 45 -7.90 -24.06 -15.06
CA LEU A 45 -7.67 -22.64 -15.33
C LEU A 45 -6.60 -22.04 -14.41
N ALA A 46 -6.58 -22.44 -13.13
CA ALA A 46 -5.57 -22.00 -12.17
C ALA A 46 -4.18 -22.49 -12.56
N GLU A 47 -4.04 -23.76 -12.93
CA GLU A 47 -2.78 -24.33 -13.42
C GLU A 47 -2.28 -23.59 -14.66
N ARG A 48 -3.16 -23.35 -15.63
CA ARG A 48 -2.79 -22.58 -16.84
C ARG A 48 -2.39 -21.13 -16.54
N LYS A 49 -2.98 -20.50 -15.52
CA LYS A 49 -2.58 -19.14 -15.07
C LYS A 49 -1.18 -19.14 -14.46
N VAL A 50 -0.84 -20.14 -13.66
CA VAL A 50 0.50 -20.29 -13.08
C VAL A 50 1.53 -20.52 -14.17
N GLN A 51 1.26 -21.42 -15.12
CA GLN A 51 2.16 -21.68 -16.25
C GLN A 51 2.34 -20.42 -17.12
N LYS A 52 1.25 -19.72 -17.46
CA LYS A 52 1.31 -18.44 -18.19
C LYS A 52 2.15 -17.38 -17.49
N ALA A 53 2.06 -17.29 -16.16
CA ALA A 53 2.85 -16.35 -15.36
C ALA A 53 4.34 -16.73 -15.32
N ALA A 54 4.65 -18.03 -15.22
CA ALA A 54 6.02 -18.54 -15.32
C ALA A 54 6.64 -18.28 -16.70
N ASP A 55 5.87 -18.48 -17.77
CA ASP A 55 6.31 -18.29 -19.15
C ASP A 55 6.40 -16.81 -19.55
N ASN A 56 5.72 -15.90 -18.82
CA ASN A 56 5.66 -14.47 -19.12
C ASN A 56 5.93 -13.62 -17.87
N PRO A 57 7.15 -13.68 -17.30
CA PRO A 57 7.50 -12.98 -16.06
C PRO A 57 7.37 -11.45 -16.16
N ALA A 58 7.38 -10.90 -17.37
CA ALA A 58 7.22 -9.47 -17.64
C ALA A 58 5.75 -8.99 -17.76
N THR A 59 4.76 -9.89 -17.80
CA THR A 59 3.36 -9.56 -18.15
C THR A 59 2.42 -9.53 -16.93
N GLY A 60 2.89 -9.90 -15.73
CA GLY A 60 2.10 -9.91 -14.50
C GLY A 60 2.16 -8.58 -13.73
N SER A 61 1.18 -7.69 -13.91
CA SER A 61 0.90 -6.40 -13.21
C SER A 61 2.08 -5.49 -12.77
N GLY A 62 3.30 -5.77 -13.22
CA GLY A 62 4.52 -4.97 -13.11
C GLY A 62 5.10 -4.74 -11.71
N THR A 63 4.41 -5.08 -10.62
CA THR A 63 4.92 -4.76 -9.27
C THR A 63 4.69 -5.91 -8.30
N PRO A 64 5.68 -6.80 -8.14
CA PRO A 64 5.61 -7.80 -7.08
C PRO A 64 5.56 -7.07 -5.72
N TYR A 65 4.62 -7.43 -4.83
CA TYR A 65 4.50 -6.73 -3.55
C TYR A 65 5.67 -7.07 -2.61
N LEU A 66 6.13 -8.33 -2.61
CA LEU A 66 7.16 -8.86 -1.70
C LEU A 66 8.59 -8.83 -2.27
N ASP A 67 8.78 -8.26 -3.46
CA ASP A 67 10.11 -8.17 -4.08
C ASP A 67 10.83 -6.88 -3.66
N ALA A 68 12.15 -6.89 -3.72
CA ALA A 68 13.00 -5.75 -3.36
C ALA A 68 12.86 -4.58 -4.34
N ASP A 69 12.61 -4.86 -5.61
CA ASP A 69 12.21 -3.85 -6.62
C ASP A 69 10.69 -3.62 -6.66
N GLY A 70 9.98 -4.28 -5.75
CA GLY A 70 8.55 -4.27 -5.58
C GLY A 70 8.01 -3.12 -4.73
N VAL A 71 6.70 -3.16 -4.48
CA VAL A 71 6.02 -2.13 -3.68
C VAL A 71 6.59 -2.03 -2.26
N LEU A 72 6.91 -3.16 -1.63
CA LEU A 72 7.47 -3.18 -0.28
C LEU A 72 8.88 -2.59 -0.25
N GLY A 73 9.75 -2.98 -1.18
CA GLY A 73 11.10 -2.43 -1.28
C GLY A 73 11.10 -0.93 -1.55
N ALA A 74 10.28 -0.47 -2.50
CA ALA A 74 10.08 0.95 -2.78
C ALA A 74 9.56 1.72 -1.55
N SER A 75 8.63 1.12 -0.79
CA SER A 75 8.06 1.73 0.42
C SER A 75 9.09 1.85 1.55
N ILE A 76 9.95 0.85 1.73
CA ILE A 76 11.04 0.88 2.73
C ILE A 76 12.06 1.97 2.37
N ILE A 77 12.47 2.04 1.11
CA ILE A 77 13.42 3.06 0.63
C ILE A 77 12.85 4.47 0.81
N ALA A 78 11.60 4.69 0.40
CA ALA A 78 10.92 5.96 0.59
C ALA A 78 10.79 6.32 2.08
N GLY A 79 10.39 5.36 2.92
CA GLY A 79 10.28 5.53 4.36
C GLY A 79 11.60 5.92 5.02
N LEU A 80 12.72 5.35 4.58
CA LEU A 80 14.06 5.69 5.09
C LEU A 80 14.50 7.09 4.68
N ILE A 81 14.28 7.51 3.43
CA ILE A 81 14.67 8.84 2.95
C ILE A 81 13.84 9.92 3.66
N PHE A 82 12.51 9.83 3.58
CA PHE A 82 11.64 10.84 4.18
C PHE A 82 11.67 10.79 5.70
N GLY A 83 11.71 9.59 6.29
CA GLY A 83 11.86 9.42 7.74
C GLY A 83 13.22 9.89 8.25
N GLY A 84 14.31 9.67 7.50
CA GLY A 84 15.65 10.14 7.84
C GLY A 84 15.76 11.67 7.81
N ILE A 85 15.25 12.29 6.75
CA ILE A 85 15.19 13.76 6.64
C ILE A 85 14.31 14.34 7.76
N ALA A 86 13.12 13.79 7.98
CA ALA A 86 12.23 14.23 9.06
C ALA A 86 12.90 14.12 10.43
N THR A 87 13.58 13.02 10.71
CA THR A 87 14.31 12.81 11.98
C THR A 87 15.44 13.82 12.14
N ALA A 88 16.20 14.09 11.09
CA ALA A 88 17.28 15.08 11.11
C ALA A 88 16.74 16.49 11.42
N PHE A 89 15.66 16.92 10.77
CA PHE A 89 15.00 18.19 11.06
C PHE A 89 14.37 18.23 12.45
N PHE A 90 13.79 17.11 12.91
CA PHE A 90 13.21 17.00 14.24
C PHE A 90 14.26 17.17 15.35
N VAL A 91 15.40 16.49 15.23
CA VAL A 91 16.52 16.62 16.17
C VAL A 91 17.15 18.02 16.10
N ARG A 92 17.38 18.55 14.89
CA ARG A 92 17.95 19.88 14.68
C ARG A 92 17.03 21.00 15.19
N GLY A 93 15.72 20.86 15.00
CA GLY A 93 14.69 21.78 15.49
C GLY A 93 14.65 21.88 17.01
N ARG A 94 14.99 20.79 17.71
CA ARG A 94 15.12 20.77 19.18
C ARG A 94 16.34 21.53 19.71
N ALA A 95 17.39 21.71 18.88
CA ALA A 95 18.65 22.37 19.26
C ALA A 95 18.81 23.78 18.68
N GLY A 96 17.83 24.28 17.92
CA GLY A 96 17.88 25.61 17.29
C GLY A 96 17.69 26.76 18.29
N ARG A 97 18.17 27.95 17.95
CA ARG A 97 18.08 29.19 18.77
C ARG A 97 16.66 29.57 19.21
N TYR A 98 15.63 29.01 18.57
CA TYR A 98 14.21 29.19 18.90
C TYR A 98 13.66 28.16 19.91
N ALA A 99 14.44 27.15 20.30
CA ALA A 99 14.09 26.21 21.36
C ALA A 99 14.50 26.72 22.76
N ALA A 100 15.45 27.65 22.84
CA ALA A 100 15.75 28.39 24.06
C ALA A 100 14.77 29.55 24.20
N TYR A 101 13.69 29.35 24.95
CA TYR A 101 12.78 30.42 25.34
C TYR A 101 13.58 31.50 26.11
N GLY A 102 13.52 32.77 25.69
CA GLY A 102 14.10 33.89 26.44
C GLY A 102 15.43 34.49 25.94
N ARG A 103 15.73 34.41 24.63
CA ARG A 103 16.74 35.27 23.99
C ARG A 103 16.13 36.13 22.89
N GLY A 104 15.30 37.07 23.33
CA GLY A 104 14.89 38.29 22.64
C GLY A 104 15.00 39.42 23.64
#